data_AF-A0A521FGW5-F1
#
_entry.id   AF-A0A521FGW5-F1
#
_cell.length_a   1.000
_cell.length_b   1.000
_cell.length_c   1.000
_cell.angle_alpha   90.00
_cell.angle_beta   90.00
_cell.angle_gamma   90.00
#
_symmetry.space_group_name_H-M   'P 1'
#
loop_
_entity.id
_entity.type
_entity.pdbx_description
1 polymer ?
#
loop_
_entity_poly.entity_id
_entity_poly.type
_entity_poly.pdbx_seq_one_letter_code
_entity_poly.pdbx_strand_id
1 'polypeptide(L)'
;MNRSFKLVEFFSDRKATFYTVLFDGEELTEGDKFLNNEQITQNRAFADLKHYFFNMLEKYGAQQQFFKHEGRQHDMVRAYYVRRGNLRWYCVYWSREMVIFGNGGVKRVAKTQDDEHLKESEYAMRWVNQCIEKALEEGRFSVDYDGKITGITTFNAEEF
;
A
#
# COMPACT_ATOMS: atom_id res chain seq x y z
N MET A 1 4.83 1.71 15.22
CA MET A 1 4.90 3.10 15.70
C MET A 1 3.63 3.77 15.22
N ASN A 2 2.80 4.27 16.14
CA ASN A 2 1.56 4.94 15.78
C ASN A 2 1.93 6.38 15.41
N ARG A 3 1.68 6.77 14.16
CA ARG A 3 2.02 8.09 13.62
C ARG A 3 0.80 8.64 12.89
N SER A 4 0.58 9.94 13.00
CA SER A 4 -0.38 10.63 12.17
C SER A 4 0.03 10.51 10.70
N PHE A 5 -0.96 10.42 9.81
CA PHE A 5 -0.72 10.31 8.38
C PHE A 5 -1.87 10.87 7.56
N LYS A 6 -1.57 11.11 6.29
CA LYS A 6 -2.53 11.44 5.25
C LYS A 6 -2.51 10.41 4.14
N LEU A 7 -3.69 10.01 3.67
CA LEU A 7 -3.86 9.30 2.42
C LEU A 7 -3.85 10.32 1.27
N VAL A 8 -2.98 10.10 0.31
CA VAL A 8 -2.78 10.97 -0.85
C VAL A 8 -3.06 10.16 -2.10
N GLU A 9 -3.83 10.70 -3.04
CA GLU A 9 -4.01 10.06 -4.34
C GLU A 9 -2.65 9.94 -5.03
N PHE A 10 -2.32 8.73 -5.48
CA PHE A 10 -1.01 8.39 -6.01
C PHE A 10 -1.06 8.24 -7.53
N PHE A 11 -1.93 7.37 -8.01
CA PHE A 11 -2.21 7.19 -9.42
C PHE A 11 -3.68 6.84 -9.60
N SER A 12 -4.33 7.39 -10.63
CA SER A 12 -5.73 7.11 -10.93
C SER A 12 -5.93 6.99 -12.43
N ASP A 13 -6.65 5.96 -12.85
CA ASP A 13 -7.06 5.75 -14.24
C ASP A 13 -8.37 4.93 -14.25
N ARG A 14 -8.89 4.60 -15.44
CA ARG A 14 -10.22 4.04 -15.71
C ARG A 14 -10.64 2.84 -14.86
N LYS A 15 -9.72 2.08 -14.27
CA LYS A 15 -10.04 0.84 -13.54
C LYS A 15 -9.71 0.87 -12.07
N ALA A 16 -8.90 1.82 -11.61
CA ALA A 16 -8.57 1.92 -10.20
C ALA A 16 -8.03 3.31 -9.84
N THR A 17 -8.24 3.67 -8.58
CA THR A 17 -7.54 4.76 -7.91
C THR A 17 -6.66 4.20 -6.80
N PHE A 18 -5.36 4.39 -6.97
CA PHE A 18 -4.36 4.05 -5.98
C PHE A 18 -4.02 5.26 -5.13
N TYR A 19 -3.92 5.03 -3.84
CA TYR A 19 -3.47 6.01 -2.84
C TYR A 19 -2.12 5.59 -2.29
N THR A 20 -1.48 6.52 -1.59
CA THR A 20 -0.30 6.25 -0.79
C THR A 20 -0.37 7.02 0.52
N VAL A 21 0.55 6.71 1.43
CA VAL A 21 0.59 7.23 2.79
C VAL A 21 1.68 8.28 2.88
N LEU A 22 1.33 9.47 3.38
CA LEU A 22 2.27 10.48 3.82
C LEU A 22 2.23 10.54 5.35
N PHE A 23 3.28 10.08 6.03
CA PHE A 23 3.38 10.22 7.47
C PHE A 23 3.78 11.64 7.87
N ASP A 24 3.28 12.11 9.01
CA ASP A 24 3.63 13.43 9.52
C ASP A 24 5.14 13.58 9.75
N GLY A 25 5.68 14.71 9.31
CA GLY A 25 7.10 15.03 9.36
C GLY A 25 7.94 14.45 8.21
N GLU A 26 7.35 13.68 7.29
CA GLU A 26 8.01 13.19 6.09
C GLU A 26 7.76 14.12 4.90
N GLU A 27 8.76 14.29 4.03
CA GLU A 27 8.60 15.06 2.79
C GLU A 27 8.05 14.21 1.63
N LEU A 28 8.35 12.91 1.64
CA LEU A 28 7.96 11.96 0.60
C LEU A 28 6.90 11.00 1.12
N THR A 29 5.97 10.64 0.23
CA THR A 29 5.04 9.55 0.52
C THR A 29 5.78 8.21 0.58
N GLU A 30 5.21 7.24 1.28
CA GLU A 30 5.77 5.89 1.36
C GLU A 30 5.86 5.21 -0.02
N GLY A 31 4.92 5.50 -0.92
CA GLY A 31 4.95 5.04 -2.31
C GLY A 31 6.10 5.66 -3.09
N ASP A 32 6.34 6.97 -2.94
CA ASP A 32 7.48 7.65 -3.56
C ASP A 32 8.81 7.11 -3.04
N LYS A 33 8.92 6.88 -1.72
CA LYS A 33 10.11 6.27 -1.12
C LYS A 33 10.41 4.90 -1.73
N PHE A 34 9.38 4.08 -1.99
CA PHE A 34 9.55 2.80 -2.66
C PHE A 34 10.02 2.97 -4.11
N LEU A 35 9.37 3.84 -4.88
CA LEU A 35 9.69 4.06 -6.30
C LEU A 35 11.04 4.73 -6.52
N ASN A 36 11.52 5.54 -5.57
CA ASN A 36 12.80 6.24 -5.63
C ASN A 36 13.97 5.44 -5.04
N ASN A 37 13.70 4.27 -4.43
CA ASN A 37 14.75 3.45 -3.84
C ASN A 37 15.61 2.80 -4.94
N GLU A 38 16.92 3.04 -4.91
CA GLU A 38 17.86 2.53 -5.92
C GLU A 38 17.86 1.00 -6.00
N GLN A 39 17.78 0.29 -4.87
CA GLN A 39 17.74 -1.18 -4.87
C GLN A 39 16.46 -1.73 -5.51
N ILE A 40 15.38 -0.96 -5.46
CA ILE A 40 14.12 -1.29 -6.13
C ILE A 40 14.25 -1.03 -7.62
N THR A 41 14.68 0.17 -8.01
CA THR A 41 14.75 0.56 -9.42
C THR A 41 15.75 -0.24 -10.25
N GLN A 42 16.85 -0.70 -9.63
CA GLN A 42 17.83 -1.59 -10.25
C GLN A 42 17.45 -3.08 -10.21
N ASN A 43 16.37 -3.45 -9.51
CA ASN A 43 15.96 -4.85 -9.43
C ASN A 43 15.39 -5.33 -10.77
N ARG A 44 15.81 -6.51 -11.22
CA ARG A 44 15.32 -7.14 -12.46
C ARG A 44 13.79 -7.28 -12.55
N ALA A 45 13.10 -7.40 -11.42
CA ALA A 45 11.64 -7.55 -11.37
C ALA A 45 10.89 -6.21 -11.42
N PHE A 46 11.58 -5.08 -11.37
CA PHE A 46 10.95 -3.75 -11.30
C PHE A 46 10.20 -3.39 -12.58
N ALA A 47 10.74 -3.75 -13.75
CA ALA A 47 10.07 -3.50 -15.03
C ALA A 47 8.72 -4.22 -15.11
N ASP A 48 8.68 -5.51 -14.74
CA ASP A 48 7.45 -6.29 -14.67
C ASP A 48 6.48 -5.70 -13.64
N LEU A 49 6.99 -5.34 -12.46
CA LEU A 49 6.19 -4.74 -11.40
C LEU A 49 5.51 -3.45 -11.87
N LYS A 50 6.25 -2.53 -12.55
CA LYS A 50 5.64 -1.35 -13.16
C LYS A 50 4.63 -1.70 -14.25
N HIS A 51 4.95 -2.67 -15.12
CA HIS A 51 4.07 -3.08 -16.20
C HIS A 51 2.70 -3.55 -15.68
N TYR A 52 2.70 -4.43 -14.68
CA TYR A 52 1.46 -4.91 -14.08
C TYR A 52 0.74 -3.81 -13.28
N PHE A 53 1.48 -2.90 -12.64
CA PHE A 53 0.92 -1.75 -11.92
C PHE A 53 0.09 -0.85 -12.84
N PHE A 54 0.64 -0.41 -13.98
CA PHE A 54 -0.10 0.43 -14.93
C PHE A 54 -1.25 -0.31 -15.61
N ASN A 55 -1.08 -1.59 -15.94
CA ASN A 55 -2.19 -2.38 -16.47
C ASN A 55 -3.33 -2.56 -15.44
N MET A 56 -3.03 -2.60 -14.12
CA MET A 56 -4.08 -2.60 -13.08
C MET A 56 -4.88 -1.28 -13.12
N LEU A 57 -4.21 -0.14 -13.21
CA LEU A 57 -4.86 1.18 -13.33
C LEU A 57 -5.72 1.29 -14.60
N GLU A 58 -5.20 0.84 -15.75
CA GLU A 58 -5.78 1.16 -17.06
C GLU A 58 -6.77 0.11 -17.62
N LYS A 59 -6.56 -1.18 -17.31
CA LYS A 59 -7.15 -2.30 -18.08
C LYS A 59 -8.02 -3.22 -17.26
N TYR A 60 -7.56 -3.68 -16.08
CA TYR A 60 -8.24 -4.77 -15.38
C TYR A 60 -8.47 -4.56 -13.87
N GLY A 61 -8.05 -3.44 -13.28
CA GLY A 61 -8.15 -3.19 -11.83
C GLY A 61 -7.10 -3.98 -11.03
N ALA A 62 -7.01 -3.76 -9.73
CA ALA A 62 -6.09 -4.46 -8.83
C ALA A 62 -6.47 -5.94 -8.65
N GLN A 63 -5.99 -6.82 -9.53
CA GLN A 63 -6.31 -8.25 -9.45
C GLN A 63 -5.64 -8.91 -8.25
N GLN A 64 -6.41 -9.59 -7.40
CA GLN A 64 -5.95 -10.21 -6.15
C GLN A 64 -4.72 -11.13 -6.31
N GLN A 65 -4.54 -11.76 -7.47
CA GLN A 65 -3.40 -12.63 -7.76
C GLN A 65 -2.03 -11.94 -7.65
N PHE A 66 -1.99 -10.60 -7.76
CA PHE A 66 -0.76 -9.83 -7.59
C PHE A 66 -0.51 -9.39 -6.15
N PHE A 67 -1.45 -9.67 -5.22
CA PHE A 67 -1.41 -9.21 -3.83
C PHE A 67 -1.32 -10.40 -2.89
N LYS A 68 -0.10 -10.72 -2.49
CA LYS A 68 0.17 -11.81 -1.57
C LYS A 68 -0.21 -11.41 -0.14
N HIS A 69 -0.95 -12.27 0.54
CA HIS A 69 -1.22 -12.07 1.96
C HIS A 69 0.08 -12.26 2.76
N GLU A 70 0.60 -11.15 3.32
CA GLU A 70 1.76 -11.14 4.22
C GLU A 70 1.46 -10.38 5.54
N GLY A 71 0.21 -9.92 5.72
CA GLY A 71 -0.33 -9.32 6.94
C GLY A 71 -0.81 -10.34 7.99
N ARG A 72 -1.53 -9.87 9.01
CA ARG A 72 -2.22 -10.69 10.03
C ARG A 72 -3.45 -11.35 9.44
N GLN A 73 -3.84 -12.47 10.04
CA GLN A 73 -5.09 -13.13 9.69
C GLN A 73 -6.26 -12.14 9.84
N HIS A 74 -7.04 -11.98 8.77
CA HIS A 74 -8.20 -11.07 8.64
C HIS A 74 -7.90 -9.58 8.40
N ASP A 75 -6.64 -9.13 8.33
CA ASP A 75 -6.36 -7.77 7.88
C ASP A 75 -6.35 -7.66 6.35
N MET A 76 -6.44 -6.43 5.84
CA MET A 76 -6.35 -6.14 4.41
C MET A 76 -4.90 -5.92 3.95
N VAL A 77 -3.90 -6.19 4.81
CA VAL A 77 -2.50 -5.91 4.53
C VAL A 77 -1.93 -7.00 3.63
N ARG A 78 -1.41 -6.55 2.49
CA ARG A 78 -0.84 -7.42 1.46
C ARG A 78 0.49 -6.87 0.97
N ALA A 79 1.22 -7.72 0.28
CA ALA A 79 2.36 -7.31 -0.52
C ALA A 79 2.03 -7.45 -2.00
N TYR A 80 2.07 -6.34 -2.72
CA TYR A 80 2.08 -6.35 -4.17
C TYR A 80 3.41 -6.92 -4.66
N TYR A 81 3.33 -7.88 -5.58
CA TYR A 81 4.48 -8.57 -6.12
C TYR A 81 4.23 -9.11 -7.52
N VAL A 82 5.33 -9.46 -8.20
CA VAL A 82 5.30 -10.21 -9.46
C VAL A 82 5.85 -11.62 -9.26
N ARG A 83 5.29 -12.58 -10.00
CA ARG A 83 5.70 -13.99 -9.91
C ARG A 83 7.19 -14.12 -10.22
N ARG A 84 7.93 -14.91 -9.42
CA ARG A 84 9.41 -15.06 -9.49
C ARG A 84 10.22 -13.79 -9.14
N GLY A 85 9.56 -12.69 -8.78
CA GLY A 85 10.17 -11.49 -8.24
C GLY A 85 10.29 -11.53 -6.71
N ASN A 86 11.27 -10.79 -6.20
CA ASN A 86 11.53 -10.65 -4.76
C ASN A 86 11.18 -9.26 -4.22
N LEU A 87 10.67 -8.35 -5.05
CA LEU A 87 10.14 -7.08 -4.59
C LEU A 87 8.86 -7.29 -3.77
N ARG A 88 8.73 -6.54 -2.69
CA ARG A 88 7.53 -6.47 -1.87
C ARG A 88 7.18 -5.02 -1.69
N TRP A 89 6.04 -4.62 -2.26
CA TRP A 89 5.46 -3.30 -2.03
C TRP A 89 4.25 -3.49 -1.13
N TYR A 90 4.38 -3.15 0.15
CA TYR A 90 3.32 -3.37 1.13
C TYR A 90 2.18 -2.39 0.90
N CYS A 91 0.95 -2.87 1.08
CA CYS A 91 -0.25 -2.11 0.80
C CYS A 91 -1.44 -2.58 1.64
N VAL A 92 -2.46 -1.74 1.77
CA VAL A 92 -3.82 -2.14 2.15
C VAL A 92 -4.58 -2.39 0.85
N TYR A 93 -4.96 -3.65 0.62
CA TYR A 93 -5.76 -4.04 -0.54
C TYR A 93 -7.24 -3.93 -0.16
N TRP A 94 -7.88 -2.84 -0.58
CA TRP A 94 -9.28 -2.58 -0.29
C TRP A 94 -10.21 -3.33 -1.26
N SER A 95 -10.04 -3.08 -2.56
CA SER A 95 -10.82 -3.72 -3.62
C SER A 95 -10.02 -3.76 -4.92
N ARG A 96 -10.68 -4.13 -6.03
CA ARG A 96 -10.05 -4.06 -7.36
C ARG A 96 -9.92 -2.62 -7.85
N GLU A 97 -10.72 -1.72 -7.31
CA GLU A 97 -10.83 -0.33 -7.70
C GLU A 97 -9.96 0.58 -6.80
N MET A 98 -9.53 0.10 -5.62
CA MET A 98 -8.77 0.91 -4.67
C MET A 98 -7.70 0.09 -3.93
N VAL A 99 -6.49 0.65 -3.88
CA VAL A 99 -5.36 0.12 -3.11
C VAL A 99 -4.60 1.29 -2.49
N ILE A 100 -4.19 1.15 -1.22
CA ILE A 100 -3.30 2.11 -0.56
C ILE A 100 -1.91 1.51 -0.47
N PHE A 101 -0.96 2.08 -1.21
CA PHE A 101 0.44 1.66 -1.23
C PHE A 101 1.26 2.35 -0.13
N GLY A 102 1.95 1.55 0.66
CA GLY A 102 3.00 2.00 1.58
C GLY A 102 4.37 1.90 0.93
N ASN A 103 5.35 1.50 1.73
CA ASN A 103 6.72 1.30 1.30
C ASN A 103 7.02 -0.21 1.16
N GLY A 104 8.29 -0.56 1.03
CA GLY A 104 8.72 -1.93 0.96
C GLY A 104 10.17 -2.06 0.49
N GLY A 105 10.51 -3.23 -0.03
CA GLY A 105 11.92 -3.57 -0.22
C GLY A 105 12.15 -4.82 -1.07
N VAL A 106 13.42 -5.19 -1.15
CA VAL A 106 13.88 -6.43 -1.77
C VAL A 106 13.89 -7.55 -0.72
N LYS A 107 12.98 -8.52 -0.83
CA LYS A 107 12.89 -9.64 0.11
C LYS A 107 13.96 -10.69 -0.17
N ARG A 108 14.96 -10.76 0.71
CA ARG A 108 16.05 -11.77 0.65
C ARG A 108 15.88 -12.89 1.68
N VAL A 109 14.99 -12.70 2.65
CA VAL A 109 14.72 -13.64 3.75
C VAL A 109 13.45 -14.46 3.51
N ALA A 110 13.37 -15.62 4.17
CA ALA A 110 12.19 -16.48 4.11
C ALA A 110 10.97 -15.84 4.79
N LYS A 111 11.13 -15.34 6.02
CA LYS A 111 10.08 -14.61 6.75
C LYS A 111 10.36 -13.12 6.72
N THR A 112 9.33 -12.32 6.44
CA THR A 112 9.42 -10.86 6.42
C THR A 112 9.91 -10.29 7.76
N GLN A 113 9.57 -10.92 8.87
CA GLN A 113 9.97 -10.48 10.21
C GLN A 113 11.48 -10.58 10.49
N ASP A 114 12.22 -11.32 9.65
CA ASP A 114 13.68 -11.45 9.75
C ASP A 114 14.42 -10.31 9.03
N ASP A 115 13.70 -9.40 8.37
CA ASP A 115 14.22 -8.20 7.71
C ASP A 115 13.55 -6.97 8.34
N GLU A 116 14.34 -6.15 9.03
CA GLU A 116 13.84 -5.03 9.83
C GLU A 116 13.08 -4.01 8.99
N HIS A 117 13.62 -3.63 7.83
CA HIS A 117 12.99 -2.66 6.93
C HIS A 117 11.65 -3.17 6.38
N LEU A 118 11.61 -4.44 5.94
CA LEU A 118 10.36 -5.02 5.45
C LEU A 118 9.32 -5.18 6.56
N LYS A 119 9.76 -5.58 7.75
CA LYS A 119 8.90 -5.68 8.94
C LYS A 119 8.31 -4.33 9.31
N GLU A 120 9.10 -3.27 9.32
CA GLU A 120 8.62 -1.91 9.60
C GLU A 120 7.63 -1.41 8.55
N SER A 121 7.94 -1.62 7.27
CA SER A 121 7.04 -1.27 6.16
C SER A 121 5.70 -2.00 6.25
N GLU A 122 5.72 -3.28 6.63
CA GLU A 122 4.52 -4.08 6.83
C GLU A 122 3.72 -3.62 8.06
N TYR A 123 4.40 -3.32 9.17
CA TYR A 123 3.77 -2.84 10.40
C TYR A 123 3.15 -1.45 10.23
N ALA A 124 3.76 -0.59 9.43
CA ALA A 124 3.18 0.70 9.05
C ALA A 124 1.84 0.52 8.33
N MET A 125 1.73 -0.46 7.42
CA MET A 125 0.46 -0.73 6.74
C MET A 125 -0.61 -1.37 7.64
N ARG A 126 -0.21 -2.14 8.67
CA ARG A 126 -1.15 -2.60 9.71
C ARG A 126 -1.73 -1.43 10.50
N TRP A 127 -0.89 -0.47 10.87
CA TRP A 127 -1.34 0.74 11.56
C TRP A 127 -2.35 1.52 10.69
N VAL A 128 -2.02 1.74 9.42
CA VAL A 128 -2.92 2.39 8.46
C VAL A 128 -4.25 1.64 8.33
N ASN A 129 -4.22 0.30 8.21
CA ASN A 129 -5.42 -0.52 8.14
C ASN A 129 -6.32 -0.36 9.38
N GLN A 130 -5.73 -0.37 10.57
CA GLN A 130 -6.45 -0.22 11.84
C GLN A 130 -7.15 1.14 11.94
N CYS A 131 -6.47 2.22 11.54
CA CYS A 131 -7.08 3.55 11.54
C CYS A 131 -8.26 3.64 10.57
N ILE A 132 -8.13 3.03 9.39
CA ILE A 132 -9.21 2.99 8.39
C ILE A 132 -10.40 2.16 8.91
N GLU A 133 -10.16 1.00 9.50
CA GLU A 133 -11.19 0.15 10.12
C GLU A 133 -11.98 0.93 11.18
N LYS A 134 -11.30 1.60 12.11
CA LYS A 134 -11.96 2.44 13.11
C LYS A 134 -12.76 3.58 12.48
N ALA A 135 -12.21 4.27 11.47
CA ALA A 135 -12.92 5.35 10.79
C ALA A 135 -14.14 4.87 9.99
N LEU A 136 -14.15 3.62 9.51
CA LEU A 136 -15.32 3.00 8.89
C LEU A 136 -16.41 2.71 9.92
N GLU A 137 -16.04 2.14 11.06
CA GLU A 137 -16.96 1.87 12.17
C GLU A 137 -17.63 3.17 12.67
N GLU A 138 -16.89 4.28 12.67
CA GLU A 138 -17.38 5.62 13.02
C GLU A 138 -18.12 6.34 11.88
N GLY A 139 -18.19 5.75 10.66
CA GLY A 139 -18.81 6.38 9.49
C GLY A 139 -18.07 7.59 8.93
N ARG A 140 -16.79 7.77 9.30
CA ARG A 140 -15.91 8.87 8.86
C ARG A 140 -15.16 8.55 7.58
N PHE A 141 -14.96 7.27 7.26
CA PHE A 141 -14.31 6.81 6.04
C PHE A 141 -15.31 6.14 5.10
N SER A 142 -15.21 6.42 3.81
CA SER A 142 -16.02 5.79 2.76
C SER A 142 -15.28 5.84 1.44
N VAL A 143 -15.59 4.87 0.56
CA VAL A 143 -15.04 4.75 -0.78
C VAL A 143 -16.21 4.55 -1.74
N ASP A 144 -16.23 5.29 -2.84
CA ASP A 144 -17.24 5.11 -3.88
C ASP A 144 -16.96 3.92 -4.80
N TYR A 145 -17.84 3.70 -5.79
CA TYR A 145 -17.73 2.58 -6.72
C TYR A 145 -16.51 2.66 -7.67
N ASP A 146 -15.93 3.85 -7.85
CA ASP A 146 -14.75 4.08 -8.69
C ASP A 146 -13.44 4.03 -7.89
N GLY A 147 -13.53 3.70 -6.59
CA GLY A 147 -12.39 3.62 -5.69
C GLY A 147 -11.92 4.98 -5.15
N LYS A 148 -12.72 6.04 -5.27
CA LYS A 148 -12.40 7.36 -4.72
C LYS A 148 -12.81 7.43 -3.25
N ILE A 149 -11.91 7.93 -2.40
CA ILE A 149 -12.22 8.15 -0.98
C ILE A 149 -13.13 9.37 -0.88
N THR A 150 -14.30 9.18 -0.28
CA THR A 150 -15.31 10.23 -0.06
C THR A 150 -15.37 10.70 1.40
N GLY A 151 -14.68 10.00 2.31
CA GLY A 151 -14.56 10.34 3.72
C GLY A 151 -13.27 11.08 4.08
N ILE A 152 -12.88 10.99 5.35
CA ILE A 152 -11.62 11.58 5.83
C ILE A 152 -10.42 10.92 5.17
N THR A 153 -9.39 11.72 4.91
CA THR A 153 -8.09 11.24 4.39
C THR A 153 -6.93 11.51 5.34
N THR A 154 -7.17 12.19 6.46
CA THR A 154 -6.15 12.54 7.45
C THR A 154 -6.50 11.86 8.77
N PHE A 155 -5.52 11.18 9.35
CA PHE A 155 -5.65 10.36 10.54
C PHE A 155 -4.63 10.82 11.56
N ASN A 156 -5.11 11.28 12.72
CA ASN A 156 -4.26 11.76 13.81
C ASN A 156 -3.97 10.62 14.79
N ALA A 157 -2.71 10.38 15.15
CA ALA A 157 -2.36 9.29 16.06
C ALA A 157 -2.95 9.42 17.47
N GLU A 158 -3.34 10.63 17.89
CA GLU A 158 -4.02 10.86 19.18
C GLU A 158 -5.51 10.47 19.13
N GLU A 159 -6.12 10.44 17.93
CA GLU A 159 -7.53 10.08 17.73
C GLU A 159 -7.75 8.57 17.53
N PHE A 160 -6.73 7.84 17.06
CA PHE A 160 -6.84 6.46 16.61
C PHE A 160 -6.12 5.48 17.53
#